data_AF-A0A3P7IDN4-F1
#
_entry.id   AF-A0A3P7IDN4-F1
#
_cell.length_a   1.000
_cell.length_b   1.000
_cell.length_c   1.000
_cell.angle_alpha   90.00
_cell.angle_beta   90.00
_cell.angle_gamma   90.00
#
_symmetry.space_group_name_H-M   'P 1'
#
loop_
_entity.id
_entity.type
_entity.pdbx_description
1 polymer ?
#
loop_
_entity_poly.entity_id
_entity_poly.type
_entity_poly.pdbx_seq_one_letter_code
_entity_poly.pdbx_strand_id
1 'polypeptide(L)'
;MWPEQAPDHIDILTTLYKSQHDDQYDDKELLTLLVKEWTIVIEEVTAKGRRKPIAAVPLNMRLFIMDHPDQKSELKLKLRPLTSQLKQCNLVLLLSSHLLQEGL
;
A
#
# COMPACT_ATOMS: atom_id res chain seq x y z
N MET A 1 -2.53 -22.28 4.49
CA MET A 1 -2.38 -21.66 5.82
C MET A 1 -1.61 -20.36 5.63
N TRP A 2 -2.08 -19.27 6.23
CA TRP A 2 -1.25 -18.09 6.45
C TRP A 2 -0.04 -18.52 7.29
N PRO A 3 1.19 -18.01 7.05
CA PRO A 3 2.37 -18.53 7.75
C PRO A 3 2.24 -18.32 9.27
N GLU A 4 2.52 -19.37 10.04
CA GLU A 4 2.51 -19.36 11.53
C GLU A 4 3.49 -18.35 12.15
N GLN A 5 4.36 -17.75 11.31
CA GLN A 5 5.48 -16.90 11.71
C GLN A 5 5.31 -15.44 11.26
N ALA A 6 4.19 -15.08 10.62
CA ALA A 6 3.96 -13.68 10.29
C ALA A 6 3.64 -12.91 11.58
N PRO A 7 4.27 -11.75 11.82
CA PRO A 7 3.88 -10.90 12.93
C PRO A 7 2.42 -10.46 12.74
N ASP A 8 1.69 -10.35 13.86
CA ASP A 8 0.28 -9.92 13.87
C ASP A 8 0.09 -8.52 13.26
N HIS A 9 1.16 -7.69 13.30
CA HIS A 9 1.19 -6.32 12.80
C HIS A 9 2.49 -6.07 12.01
N ILE A 10 2.37 -5.33 10.90
CA ILE A 10 3.51 -4.87 10.10
C ILE A 10 3.49 -3.34 10.11
N ASP A 11 4.43 -2.75 10.83
CA ASP A 11 4.60 -1.30 10.88
C ASP A 11 5.54 -0.83 9.78
N ILE A 12 5.14 0.21 9.05
CA ILE A 12 5.95 0.77 7.97
C ILE A 12 5.97 2.30 8.10
N LEU A 13 7.18 2.86 8.25
CA LEU A 13 7.41 4.30 8.27
C LEU A 13 7.60 4.81 6.83
N THR A 14 6.87 5.85 6.45
CA THR A 14 7.02 6.46 5.12
C THR A 14 6.81 7.97 5.13
N THR A 15 7.61 8.69 4.35
CA THR A 15 7.48 10.13 4.11
C THR A 15 6.70 10.41 2.84
N LEU A 16 5.76 11.36 2.88
CA LEU A 16 5.09 11.93 1.71
C LEU A 16 5.59 13.36 1.50
N TYR A 17 5.78 13.79 0.26
CA TYR A 17 6.29 15.13 -0.08
C TYR A 17 5.23 15.92 -0.83
N LYS A 18 4.99 17.19 -0.48
CA LYS A 18 4.09 18.12 -1.20
C LYS A 18 4.90 19.05 -2.11
N SER A 19 4.46 19.26 -3.35
CA SER A 19 5.06 20.28 -4.24
C SER A 19 4.57 21.69 -3.86
N GLN A 20 5.44 22.70 -3.96
CA GLN A 20 5.14 24.11 -3.65
C GLN A 20 4.78 24.97 -4.90
N HIS A 21 4.69 24.39 -6.11
CA HIS A 21 4.67 25.15 -7.37
C HIS A 21 3.40 25.01 -8.26
N ASP A 22 2.26 24.53 -7.76
CA ASP A 22 1.02 24.44 -8.57
C ASP A 22 0.13 25.68 -8.36
N ASP A 23 0.44 26.76 -9.09
CA ASP A 23 -0.28 28.06 -9.05
C ASP A 23 -1.41 28.20 -10.12
N GLN A 24 -1.92 27.11 -10.69
CA GLN A 24 -3.04 27.18 -11.64
C GLN A 24 -4.27 26.44 -11.13
N TYR A 25 -5.31 27.24 -10.87
CA TYR A 25 -6.71 26.90 -10.66
C TYR A 25 -7.21 25.84 -11.66
N ASP A 26 -7.01 24.58 -11.33
CA ASP A 26 -7.97 23.51 -11.58
C ASP A 26 -8.62 23.21 -10.22
N ASP A 27 -9.81 22.60 -10.18
CA ASP A 27 -10.47 22.01 -8.99
C ASP A 27 -9.66 20.83 -8.37
N LYS A 28 -8.35 21.00 -8.35
CA LYS A 28 -7.26 20.10 -7.98
C LYS A 28 -6.37 20.77 -6.93
N GLU A 29 -6.90 21.63 -6.05
CA GLU A 29 -6.16 22.08 -4.83
C GLU A 29 -5.65 20.91 -3.95
N LEU A 30 -6.00 19.66 -4.28
CA LEU A 30 -5.39 18.41 -3.85
C LEU A 30 -4.12 18.01 -4.66
N LEU A 31 -3.44 18.97 -5.29
CA LEU A 31 -2.32 18.78 -6.23
C LEU A 31 -1.04 18.32 -5.53
N THR A 32 -0.78 17.04 -5.77
CA THR A 32 0.54 16.44 -5.94
C THR A 32 1.45 16.37 -4.71
N LEU A 33 1.01 15.60 -3.72
CA LEU A 33 1.95 14.88 -2.86
C LEU A 33 2.73 13.85 -3.70
N LEU A 34 4.00 14.03 -4.10
CA LEU A 34 4.79 13.05 -4.88
C LEU A 34 4.39 11.61 -4.48
N VAL A 35 3.64 10.94 -5.36
CA VAL A 35 2.91 9.73 -5.00
C VAL A 35 3.96 8.68 -4.71
N LYS A 36 4.09 8.26 -3.45
CA LYS A 36 4.66 6.94 -3.20
C LYS A 36 3.58 5.94 -3.61
N GLU A 37 3.57 5.60 -4.89
CA GLU A 37 2.78 4.48 -5.40
C GLU A 37 3.42 3.22 -4.82
N TRP A 38 2.77 2.67 -3.80
CA TRP A 38 3.20 1.39 -3.27
C TRP A 38 2.69 0.29 -4.17
N THR A 39 3.35 -0.85 -4.14
CA THR A 39 2.82 -2.06 -4.78
C THR A 39 2.95 -3.19 -3.79
N ILE A 40 1.81 -3.82 -3.47
CA ILE A 40 1.82 -5.07 -2.73
C ILE A 40 2.10 -6.18 -3.74
N VAL A 41 3.13 -6.98 -3.48
CA VAL A 41 3.51 -8.13 -4.30
C VAL A 41 3.40 -9.39 -3.46
N ILE A 42 2.71 -10.40 -3.97
CA ILE A 42 2.70 -11.74 -3.40
C ILE A 42 3.74 -12.57 -4.14
N GLU A 43 4.68 -13.13 -3.39
CA GLU A 43 5.72 -14.01 -3.92
C GLU A 43 5.48 -15.45 -3.48
N GLU A 44 5.69 -16.37 -4.41
CA GLU A 44 5.85 -17.79 -4.11
C GLU A 44 7.32 -18.06 -3.78
N VAL A 45 7.57 -18.68 -2.63
CA VAL A 45 8.88 -19.20 -2.25
C VAL A 45 8.91 -20.70 -2.58
N THR A 46 9.66 -21.05 -3.63
CA THR A 46 9.81 -22.46 -4.05
C THR A 46 10.59 -23.27 -3.01
N ALA A 47 10.49 -24.60 -3.06
CA ALA A 47 11.25 -25.50 -2.18
C ALA A 47 12.78 -25.30 -2.24
N LYS A 48 13.30 -24.73 -3.33
CA LYS A 48 14.72 -24.37 -3.50
C LYS A 48 15.06 -22.95 -3.02
N GLY A 49 14.12 -22.27 -2.34
CA GLY A 49 14.29 -20.91 -1.82
C GLY A 49 14.17 -19.79 -2.85
N ARG A 50 13.94 -20.10 -4.13
CA ARG A 50 13.73 -19.07 -5.17
C ARG A 50 12.39 -18.37 -4.94
N ARG A 51 12.41 -17.03 -4.94
CA ARG A 51 11.23 -16.16 -4.87
C ARG A 51 10.74 -15.83 -6.27
N LYS A 52 9.43 -15.94 -6.48
CA LYS A 52 8.79 -15.61 -7.76
C LYS A 52 7.53 -14.77 -7.49
N PRO A 53 7.41 -13.56 -8.05
CA PRO A 53 6.18 -12.79 -7.92
C PRO A 53 5.05 -13.48 -8.67
N ILE A 54 3.89 -13.62 -8.01
CA ILE A 54 2.73 -14.32 -8.56
C ILE A 54 1.47 -13.45 -8.65
N ALA A 55 1.38 -12.39 -7.85
CA ALA A 55 0.30 -11.41 -7.92
C ALA A 55 0.78 -10.03 -7.44
N ALA A 56 0.19 -8.96 -7.94
CA ALA A 56 0.48 -7.62 -7.45
C ALA A 56 -0.72 -6.66 -7.52
N VAL A 57 -0.72 -5.63 -6.69
CA VAL A 57 -1.69 -4.52 -6.75
C VAL A 57 -0.99 -3.19 -6.40
N PRO A 58 -1.14 -2.14 -7.22
CA PRO A 58 -0.68 -0.81 -6.85
C PRO A 58 -1.58 -0.24 -5.75
N LEU A 59 -0.99 0.52 -4.84
CA LEU A 59 -1.65 1.11 -3.69
C LEU A 59 -1.30 2.60 -3.63
N ASN A 60 -2.31 3.44 -3.78
CA ASN A 60 -2.15 4.88 -3.60
C ASN A 60 -2.19 5.22 -2.11
N MET A 61 -1.02 5.43 -1.51
CA MET A 61 -0.89 5.70 -0.08
C MET A 61 -1.61 6.97 0.38
N ARG A 62 -1.92 7.91 -0.53
CA ARG A 62 -2.69 9.11 -0.20
C ARG A 62 -4.10 8.79 0.29
N LEU A 63 -4.70 7.70 -0.18
CA LEU A 63 -6.03 7.28 0.23
C LEU A 63 -6.08 6.78 1.68
N PHE A 64 -4.91 6.59 2.30
CA PHE A 64 -4.78 6.02 3.63
C PHE A 64 -4.09 6.97 4.60
N ILE A 65 -3.97 8.26 4.26
CA ILE A 65 -3.63 9.30 5.24
C ILE A 65 -4.90 9.53 6.06
N MET A 66 -4.90 9.12 7.32
CA MET A 66 -6.06 9.25 8.19
C MET A 66 -5.89 10.44 9.15
N ASP A 67 -6.93 11.26 9.25
CA ASP A 67 -6.95 12.44 10.11
C ASP A 67 -7.07 12.08 11.60
N HIS A 68 -7.55 10.87 11.89
CA HIS A 68 -7.79 10.40 13.25
C HIS A 68 -6.89 9.18 13.59
N PRO A 69 -6.09 9.24 14.67
CA PRO A 69 -5.12 8.20 15.03
C PRO A 69 -5.69 6.79 15.20
N ASP A 70 -6.95 6.67 15.62
CA ASP A 70 -7.61 5.39 15.90
C ASP A 70 -8.41 4.85 14.70
N GLN A 71 -8.42 5.57 13.57
CA GLN A 71 -9.16 5.14 12.40
C GLN A 71 -8.49 3.89 11.80
N LYS A 72 -9.31 2.86 11.56
CA LYS A 72 -8.90 1.62 10.90
C LYS A 72 -9.75 1.42 9.66
N SER A 73 -9.11 1.06 8.56
CA SER A 73 -9.76 0.80 7.28
C SER A 73 -9.58 -0.67 6.88
N GLU A 74 -10.67 -1.38 6.62
CA GLU A 74 -10.63 -2.71 6.02
C GLU A 74 -10.44 -2.57 4.50
N LEU A 75 -9.33 -3.10 3.98
CA LEU A 75 -9.02 -3.09 2.55
C LEU A 75 -9.20 -4.48 1.97
N LYS A 76 -10.09 -4.58 0.97
CA LYS A 76 -10.31 -5.80 0.18
C LYS A 76 -9.69 -5.61 -1.19
N LEU A 77 -8.46 -6.09 -1.34
CA LEU A 77 -7.66 -5.91 -2.54
C LEU A 77 -7.79 -7.12 -3.45
N LYS A 78 -8.14 -6.89 -4.71
CA LYS A 78 -8.07 -7.92 -5.76
C LYS A 78 -6.75 -7.73 -6.52
N LEU A 79 -5.82 -8.64 -6.32
CA LEU A 79 -4.50 -8.55 -6.94
C LEU A 79 -4.55 -9.08 -8.37
N ARG A 80 -3.78 -8.43 -9.25
CA ARG A 80 -3.59 -8.89 -10.62
C ARG A 80 -2.70 -10.14 -10.61
N PRO A 81 -3.15 -11.29 -11.13
CA PRO A 81 -2.28 -12.44 -11.33
C PRO A 81 -1.15 -12.12 -12.30
N LEU A 82 0.06 -12.58 -11.99
CA LEU A 82 1.27 -12.42 -12.80
C LEU A 82 1.72 -13.74 -13.45
N THR A 83 1.01 -14.84 -13.17
CA THR A 83 1.27 -16.16 -13.75
C THR A 83 -0.03 -16.72 -14.32
N SER A 84 0.07 -17.57 -15.34
CA SER A 84 -1.10 -18.23 -15.95
C SER A 84 -1.72 -19.30 -15.05
N GLN A 85 -0.96 -19.84 -14.07
CA GLN A 85 -1.46 -20.84 -13.13
C GLN A 85 -2.36 -20.24 -12.04
N LEU A 86 -2.18 -18.94 -11.73
CA LEU A 86 -2.94 -18.25 -10.70
C LEU A 86 -4.22 -17.63 -11.30
N LYS A 87 -5.39 -18.16 -10.91
CA LYS A 87 -6.68 -17.68 -11.43
C LYS A 87 -7.17 -16.41 -10.73
N GLN A 88 -6.93 -16.31 -9.42
CA GLN A 88 -7.38 -15.20 -8.59
C GLN A 88 -6.48 -15.08 -7.37
N CYS A 89 -6.29 -13.85 -6.90
CA CYS A 89 -5.66 -13.55 -5.63
C CYS A 89 -6.40 -12.37 -4.99
N ASN A 90 -6.92 -12.57 -3.78
CA ASN A 90 -7.51 -11.49 -3.00
C ASN A 90 -6.78 -11.42 -1.65
N LEU A 91 -6.55 -10.20 -1.19
CA LEU A 91 -5.95 -9.92 0.10
C LEU A 91 -6.91 -9.03 0.88
N VAL A 92 -7.28 -9.45 2.09
CA VAL A 92 -8.01 -8.62 3.03
C VAL A 92 -7.04 -8.22 4.13
N LEU A 93 -6.93 -6.94 4.41
CA LEU A 93 -6.07 -6.41 5.46
C LEU A 93 -6.74 -5.25 6.19
N LEU A 94 -6.36 -5.05 7.44
CA LEU A 94 -6.77 -3.90 8.24
C LEU A 94 -5.61 -2.92 8.28
N LEU A 95 -5.85 -1.68 7.85
CA LEU A 95 -4.84 -0.63 7.80
C LEU A 95 -5.17 0.44 8.84
N SER A 96 -4.17 0.78 9.65
CA SER A 96 -4.13 1.99 10.50
C SER A 96 -2.97 2.88 10.04
N SER A 97 -3.10 4.20 10.17
CA SER A 97 -2.05 5.16 9.86
C SER A 97 -2.16 6.37 10.78
N HIS A 98 -1.02 6.99 11.06
CA HIS A 98 -0.93 8.17 11.91
C HIS A 98 0.17 9.08 11.35
N LEU A 99 -0.12 10.37 11.24
CA LEU A 99 0.85 11.38 10.86
C LEU A 99 1.79 11.68 12.03
N LEU A 100 3.04 11.23 11.91
CA LEU A 100 4.04 11.37 12.97
C LEU A 100 4.58 12.80 13.11
N GLN A 101 4.80 13.49 11.97
CA GLN A 101 5.34 14.84 11.94
C GLN A 101 5.00 15.50 10.59
N GLU A 102 4.63 16.79 10.63
CA GLU A 102 4.61 17.65 9.45
C GLU A 102 5.99 18.29 9.25
N GLY A 103 6.47 18.31 8.01
CA GLY A 103 7.69 19.03 7.66
C GLY A 103 7.50 20.54 7.82
N LEU A 104 8.51 21.23 8.36
CA LEU A 104 8.58 22.69 8.45
C LEU A 104 8.67 23.36 7.08
#